data_AF-J9F3U3-F1
#
_entry.id   AF-J9F3U3-F1
#
_cell.length_a   1.000
_cell.length_b   1.000
_cell.length_c   1.000
_cell.angle_alpha   90.00
_cell.angle_beta   90.00
_cell.angle_gamma   90.00
#
_symmetry.space_group_name_H-M   'P 1'
#
loop_
_entity.id
_entity.type
_entity.pdbx_description
1 polymer ?
#
loop_
_entity_poly.entity_id
_entity_poly.type
_entity_poly.pdbx_seq_one_letter_code
_entity_poly.pdbx_strand_id
1 'polypeptide(L)'
;MKVEHTQPIQEWWHDRKEIISDELGEKSRVFTAQQLLDLDCNFDQCKFPKEEEEILPPAELLKQYFEKRAALDHEIDKTLAEIQKILGIDIKSCN
;
A
#
# COMPACT_ATOMS: atom_id res chain seq x y z
N MET A 1 4.58 -29.81 -13.23
CA MET A 1 5.02 -28.63 -14.01
C MET A 1 5.36 -29.09 -15.42
N LYS A 2 4.83 -28.47 -16.47
CA LYS A 2 5.23 -28.76 -17.87
C LYS A 2 6.45 -27.93 -18.28
N VAL A 3 7.22 -28.39 -19.27
CA VAL A 3 8.41 -27.69 -19.80
C VAL A 3 8.05 -26.34 -20.40
N GLU A 4 6.88 -26.23 -21.03
CA GLU A 4 6.36 -25.00 -21.64
C GLU A 4 6.33 -23.81 -20.66
N HIS A 5 6.05 -24.06 -19.37
CA HIS A 5 6.05 -22.99 -18.36
C HIS A 5 7.44 -22.42 -18.05
N THR A 6 8.51 -23.11 -18.45
CA THR A 6 9.90 -22.71 -18.20
C THR A 6 10.57 -22.03 -19.40
N GLN A 7 9.90 -21.98 -20.56
CA GLN A 7 10.43 -21.30 -21.75
C GLN A 7 10.90 -19.87 -21.46
N PRO A 8 10.14 -19.02 -20.75
CA PRO A 8 10.58 -17.65 -20.46
C PRO A 8 11.92 -17.59 -19.68
N ILE A 9 12.14 -18.55 -18.77
CA ILE A 9 13.39 -18.65 -17.99
C ILE A 9 14.54 -19.05 -18.90
N GLN A 10 14.31 -20.01 -19.80
CA GLN A 10 15.31 -20.49 -20.75
C GLN A 10 15.70 -19.37 -21.73
N GLU A 11 14.73 -18.66 -22.28
CA GLU A 11 14.97 -17.53 -23.19
C GLU A 11 15.79 -16.44 -22.51
N TRP A 12 15.41 -16.05 -21.28
CA TRP A 12 16.17 -15.07 -20.50
C TRP A 12 17.59 -15.54 -20.15
N TRP A 13 17.80 -16.84 -19.90
CA TRP A 13 19.13 -17.36 -19.59
C TRP A 13 20.12 -17.26 -20.77
N HIS A 14 19.62 -17.32 -22.00
CA HIS A 14 20.44 -17.16 -23.20
C HIS A 14 20.73 -15.68 -23.51
N ASP A 15 19.84 -14.78 -23.13
CA ASP A 15 19.90 -13.33 -23.38
C ASP A 15 19.68 -12.58 -22.06
N ARG A 16 20.61 -12.78 -21.11
CA ARG A 16 20.58 -12.30 -19.71
C ARG A 16 20.53 -10.78 -19.61
N LYS A 17 19.38 -10.20 -19.94
CA LYS A 17 19.10 -8.78 -19.89
C LYS A 17 18.55 -8.39 -18.53
N GLU A 18 18.75 -7.12 -18.19
CA GLU A 18 18.15 -6.52 -17.00
C GLU A 18 16.62 -6.53 -17.11
N ILE A 19 15.96 -6.79 -15.98
CA ILE A 19 14.50 -6.79 -15.86
C ILE A 19 14.13 -5.63 -14.94
N ILE A 20 13.44 -4.65 -15.50
CA ILE A 20 12.91 -3.49 -14.77
C ILE A 20 11.39 -3.60 -14.76
N SER A 21 10.79 -3.44 -13.58
CA SER A 21 9.35 -3.49 -13.35
C SER A 21 8.88 -2.13 -12.85
N ASP A 22 7.82 -1.57 -13.45
CA ASP A 22 7.32 -0.25 -13.05
C ASP A 22 6.89 -0.20 -11.57
N GLU A 23 6.35 -1.30 -11.05
CA GLU A 23 5.86 -1.41 -9.66
C GLU A 23 6.93 -1.77 -8.62
N LEU A 24 7.87 -2.66 -8.96
CA LEU A 24 8.85 -3.23 -8.02
C LEU A 24 10.30 -2.77 -8.27
N GLY A 25 10.53 -1.91 -9.26
CA GLY A 25 11.87 -1.46 -9.64
C GLY A 25 12.72 -2.55 -10.32
N GLU A 26 14.03 -2.53 -10.09
CA GLU A 26 15.01 -3.44 -10.69
C GLU A 26 14.86 -4.87 -10.14
N LYS A 27 14.34 -5.80 -10.96
CA LYS A 27 14.21 -7.23 -10.63
C LYS A 27 15.46 -8.04 -10.99
N SER A 28 16.25 -7.57 -11.96
CA SER A 28 17.57 -8.14 -12.27
C SER A 28 18.51 -7.08 -12.82
N ARG A 29 19.81 -7.25 -12.56
CA ARG A 29 20.89 -6.39 -13.02
C ARG A 29 22.01 -7.20 -13.64
N VAL A 30 22.74 -6.63 -14.58
CA VAL A 30 23.88 -7.28 -15.24
C VAL A 30 25.16 -6.62 -14.78
N PHE A 31 26.11 -7.43 -14.32
CA PHE A 31 27.42 -6.97 -13.88
C PHE A 31 28.52 -7.63 -14.70
N THR A 32 29.56 -6.86 -15.00
CA THR A 32 30.85 -7.39 -15.45
C THR A 32 31.61 -8.00 -14.28
N ALA A 33 32.58 -8.86 -14.56
CA ALA A 33 33.41 -9.47 -13.52
C ALA A 33 34.13 -8.42 -12.64
N GLN A 34 34.60 -7.32 -13.25
CA GLN A 34 35.26 -6.26 -12.51
C GLN A 34 34.29 -5.55 -11.55
N GLN A 35 33.07 -5.24 -12.00
CA GLN A 35 32.05 -4.62 -11.12
C GLN A 35 31.70 -5.51 -9.93
N LEU A 36 31.64 -6.84 -10.12
CA LEU A 36 31.42 -7.76 -9.01
C LEU A 36 32.57 -7.78 -8.02
N LEU A 37 33.82 -7.72 -8.49
CA LEU A 37 35.00 -7.62 -7.63
C LEU A 37 35.01 -6.29 -6.86
N ASP A 38 34.65 -5.19 -7.51
CA ASP A 38 34.57 -3.87 -6.89
C ASP A 38 33.45 -3.80 -5.82
N LEU A 39 32.42 -4.64 -5.95
CA LEU A 39 31.36 -4.84 -4.96
C LEU A 39 31.71 -5.84 -3.86
N ASP A 40 32.98 -6.27 -3.76
CA ASP A 40 33.43 -7.33 -2.83
C ASP A 40 32.64 -8.64 -3.00
N CYS A 41 32.29 -8.95 -4.26
CA CYS A 41 31.43 -10.08 -4.63
C CYS A 41 30.06 -10.07 -3.93
N ASN A 42 29.54 -8.90 -3.53
CA ASN A 42 28.20 -8.78 -3.01
C ASN A 42 27.16 -8.92 -4.13
N PHE A 43 26.48 -10.06 -4.18
CA PHE A 43 25.44 -10.36 -5.19
C PHE A 43 24.05 -9.78 -4.85
N ASP A 44 23.85 -9.25 -3.65
CA ASP A 44 22.58 -8.66 -3.22
C ASP A 44 22.49 -7.19 -3.69
N GLN A 45 22.39 -7.01 -5.01
CA GLN A 45 22.37 -5.70 -5.65
C GLN A 45 20.99 -5.29 -6.18
N CYS A 46 20.01 -6.19 -6.15
CA CYS A 46 18.63 -5.88 -6.48
C CYS A 46 17.90 -5.53 -5.18
N LYS A 47 17.44 -4.29 -5.06
CA LYS A 47 16.69 -3.87 -3.88
C LYS A 47 15.31 -4.52 -3.93
N PHE A 48 14.88 -5.10 -2.81
CA PHE A 48 13.47 -5.44 -2.64
C PHE A 48 12.68 -4.15 -2.42
N PRO A 49 11.51 -4.00 -3.04
CA PRO A 49 10.57 -2.97 -2.65
C PRO A 49 10.27 -3.12 -1.17
N LYS A 50 10.65 -2.10 -0.41
CA LYS A 50 10.19 -1.92 0.95
C LYS A 50 9.00 -0.99 0.84
N GLU A 51 7.80 -1.53 1.02
CA GLU A 51 6.66 -0.70 1.34
C GLU A 51 6.92 -0.13 2.73
N GLU A 52 7.28 1.15 2.80
CA GLU A 52 7.35 1.88 4.05
C GLU A 52 5.91 2.28 4.40
N GLU A 53 5.25 1.49 5.24
CA GLU A 53 3.99 1.91 5.86
C GLU A 53 4.29 2.93 6.96
N GLU A 54 3.80 4.16 6.78
CA GLU A 54 3.83 5.16 7.84
C GLU A 54 2.82 4.77 8.93
N ILE A 55 3.34 4.32 10.07
CA ILE A 55 2.52 4.06 11.25
C ILE A 55 2.35 5.37 12.01
N LEU A 56 1.13 5.93 11.99
CA LEU A 56 0.80 7.12 12.78
C LEU A 56 1.11 6.91 14.28
N PRO A 57 1.70 7.90 14.96
CA PRO A 57 1.84 7.85 16.40
C PRO A 57 0.47 7.69 17.09
N PRO A 58 0.38 6.97 18.22
CA PRO A 58 -0.89 6.70 18.88
C PRO A 58 -1.74 7.95 19.18
N ALA A 59 -1.09 9.06 19.52
CA ALA A 59 -1.77 10.33 19.80
C ALA A 59 -2.45 10.93 18.55
N GLU A 60 -1.80 10.84 17.39
CA GLU A 60 -2.32 11.38 16.13
C GLU A 60 -3.49 10.54 15.61
N LEU A 61 -3.35 9.20 15.68
CA LEU A 61 -4.44 8.28 15.35
C LEU A 61 -5.69 8.55 16.19
N LEU A 62 -5.52 8.72 17.51
CA LEU A 62 -6.64 9.02 18.41
C LEU A 62 -7.30 10.37 18.07
N LYS A 63 -6.50 11.40 17.80
CA LYS A 63 -7.02 12.71 17.40
C LYS A 63 -7.88 12.61 16.14
N GLN A 64 -7.36 12.01 15.07
CA GLN A 64 -8.09 11.83 13.80
C GLN A 64 -9.36 11.01 14.00
N TYR A 65 -9.32 9.97 14.83
CA TYR A 65 -10.49 9.16 15.16
C TYR A 65 -11.59 10.00 15.84
N PHE A 66 -11.26 10.79 16.87
CA PHE A 66 -12.24 11.61 17.58
C PHE A 66 -12.81 12.74 16.70
N GLU A 67 -11.99 13.37 15.86
CA GLU A 67 -12.43 14.37 14.90
C GLU A 67 -13.43 13.78 13.89
N LYS A 68 -13.10 12.60 13.32
CA LYS A 68 -13.99 11.90 12.39
C LYS A 68 -15.28 11.45 13.05
N ARG A 69 -15.22 10.97 14.29
CA ARG A 69 -16.39 10.60 15.07
C ARG A 69 -17.31 11.80 15.31
N ALA A 70 -16.76 12.93 15.74
CA ALA A 70 -17.55 14.15 15.98
C ALA A 70 -18.23 14.67 14.70
N ALA A 71 -17.55 14.61 13.56
CA ALA A 71 -18.14 14.97 12.27
C ALA A 71 -19.31 14.05 11.90
N LEU A 72 -19.14 12.73 12.06
CA LEU A 72 -20.20 11.75 11.80
C LEU A 72 -21.38 11.92 12.74
N ASP A 73 -21.15 12.09 14.04
CA ASP A 73 -22.21 12.32 15.02
C ASP A 73 -23.04 13.57 14.65
N HIS A 74 -22.38 14.65 14.22
CA HIS A 74 -23.07 15.86 13.75
C HIS A 74 -23.91 15.61 12.48
N GLU A 75 -23.43 14.82 11.53
CA GLU A 75 -24.20 14.43 10.35
C GLU A 75 -25.43 13.60 10.73
N ILE A 76 -25.25 12.63 11.64
CA ILE A 76 -26.35 11.80 12.17
C ILE A 76 -27.42 12.69 12.80
N ASP A 77 -27.04 13.59 13.70
CA ASP A 77 -27.98 14.49 14.38
C ASP A 77 -28.73 15.39 13.41
N LYS A 78 -28.04 15.90 12.38
CA LYS A 78 -28.66 16.71 11.32
C LYS A 78 -29.70 15.89 10.55
N THR A 79 -29.34 14.69 10.10
CA THR A 79 -30.27 13.82 9.35
C THR A 79 -31.46 13.41 10.21
N LEU A 80 -31.25 13.09 11.50
CA LEU A 80 -32.33 12.78 12.43
C LEU A 80 -33.26 13.97 12.64
N ALA A 81 -32.73 15.19 12.76
CA ALA A 81 -33.54 16.40 12.89
C ALA A 81 -34.39 16.67 11.63
N GLU A 82 -33.84 16.42 10.44
CA GLU A 82 -34.57 16.52 9.17
C GLU A 82 -35.71 15.49 9.10
N ILE A 83 -35.46 14.23 9.49
CA ILE A 83 -36.47 13.17 9.55
C ILE A 83 -37.57 13.53 10.56
N GLN A 84 -37.21 13.97 11.77
CA GLN A 84 -38.16 14.42 12.80
C GLN A 84 -39.06 15.54 12.30
N LYS A 85 -38.48 16.52 11.59
CA LYS A 85 -39.22 17.63 10.97
C LYS A 85 -40.20 17.16 9.90
N ILE A 86 -39.81 16.21 9.06
CA ILE A 86 -40.67 15.64 8.01
C ILE A 86 -41.83 14.84 8.61
N LEU A 87 -41.55 14.05 9.65
CA LEU A 87 -42.54 13.18 10.28
C LEU A 87 -43.39 13.88 11.36
N GLY A 88 -43.00 15.09 11.79
CA GLY A 88 -43.68 15.82 12.87
C GLY A 88 -43.54 15.15 14.25
N ILE A 89 -42.46 14.38 14.46
CA ILE A 89 -42.21 13.63 15.70
C ILE A 89 -41.25 14.43 16.56
N ASP A 90 -41.61 14.71 17.82
CA ASP A 90 -40.70 15.29 18.82
C ASP A 90 -40.24 14.23 19.83
N ILE A 91 -39.04 13.70 19.62
CA ILE A 91 -38.44 12.66 20.46
C ILE A 91 -37.88 13.26 21.77
N LYS A 92 -37.72 14.59 21.89
CA LYS A 92 -37.25 15.25 23.13
C LYS A 92 -38.26 15.15 24.29
N SER A 93 -39.47 14.67 24.02
CA SER A 93 -40.52 14.46 25.02
C SER A 93 -40.51 13.07 25.69
N CYS A 94 -39.67 12.14 25.23
CA CYS A 94 -39.52 10.80 25.81
C CYS A 94 -38.23 10.68 26.63
N ASN A 95 -38.12 11.47 27.71
CA ASN A 95 -37.47 11.17 28.99
C ASN A 95 -37.39 12.44 29.86
#